data_AF-A0A350ID35-F1
#
_entry.id   AF-A0A350ID35-F1
#
_cell.length_a   1.000
_cell.length_b   1.000
_cell.length_c   1.000
_cell.angle_alpha   90.00
_cell.angle_beta   90.00
_cell.angle_gamma   90.00
#
_symmetry.space_group_name_H-M   'P 1'
#
loop_
_entity.id
_entity.type
_entity.pdbx_description
1 polymer ?
#
loop_
_entity_poly.entity_id
_entity_poly.type
_entity_poly.pdbx_seq_one_letter_code
_entity_poly.pdbx_strand_id
1 'polypeptide(L)'
;MDLIVEYFSEMRTSHRSLLLVGGLTLFFLIENVFPFFRHDYNKWKHSGMNLFFTLTTVLVNFSMAFLLVASTLWVTDNEFGLINWLNVPIWAQVIFGLMLMDLLGAYLAHWVQHNVKWMWKFHIVHHTD
;
A
#
# COMPACT_ATOMS: atom_id res chain seq x y z
N MET A 1 -24.83 0.77 6.62
CA MET A 1 -23.50 0.25 6.25
C MET A 1 -23.59 -0.61 4.99
N ASP A 2 -24.66 -1.40 4.88
CA ASP A 2 -24.88 -2.35 3.78
C ASP A 2 -24.84 -1.72 2.39
N LEU A 3 -25.47 -0.57 2.17
CA LEU A 3 -25.41 0.17 0.89
C LEU A 3 -23.98 0.55 0.46
N ILE A 4 -23.12 0.91 1.43
CA ILE A 4 -21.73 1.27 1.15
C ILE A 4 -20.94 0.01 0.80
N VAL A 5 -21.10 -1.06 1.60
CA VAL A 5 -20.45 -2.35 1.37
C VAL A 5 -20.84 -2.91 0.01
N GLU A 6 -22.13 -2.95 -0.31
CA GLU A 6 -22.66 -3.44 -1.57
C GLU A 6 -22.10 -2.66 -2.78
N TYR A 7 -22.08 -1.33 -2.69
CA TYR A 7 -21.51 -0.50 -3.75
C TYR A 7 -20.02 -0.79 -4.01
N PHE A 8 -19.21 -0.95 -2.96
CA PHE A 8 -17.78 -1.20 -3.12
C PHE A 8 -17.47 -2.64 -3.55
N SER A 9 -18.25 -3.62 -3.08
CA SER A 9 -18.16 -5.02 -3.51
C SER A 9 -18.44 -5.15 -5.01
N GLU A 10 -19.50 -4.51 -5.49
CA GLU A 10 -19.95 -4.55 -6.90
C GLU A 10 -19.49 -3.34 -7.72
N MET A 11 -18.44 -2.63 -7.26
CA MET A 11 -18.01 -1.39 -7.92
C MET A 11 -17.61 -1.66 -9.38
N ARG A 12 -18.32 -1.03 -10.31
CA ARG A 12 -18.06 -1.17 -11.76
C ARG A 12 -16.61 -0.86 -12.09
N THR A 13 -16.04 -1.61 -13.03
CA THR A 13 -14.66 -1.43 -13.50
C THR A 13 -14.40 0.00 -13.96
N SER A 14 -15.40 0.68 -14.57
CA SER A 14 -15.28 2.09 -14.97
C SER A 14 -15.00 3.02 -13.78
N HIS A 15 -15.67 2.83 -12.64
CA HIS A 15 -15.44 3.63 -11.43
C HIS A 15 -14.08 3.32 -10.81
N ARG A 16 -13.69 2.02 -10.76
CA ARG A 16 -12.34 1.59 -10.32
C ARG A 16 -11.25 2.23 -11.17
N SER A 17 -11.36 2.15 -12.48
CA SER A 17 -10.42 2.74 -13.43
C SER A 17 -10.41 4.27 -13.37
N LEU A 18 -11.55 4.93 -13.19
CA LEU A 18 -11.62 6.38 -13.05
C LEU A 18 -10.87 6.84 -11.79
N LEU A 19 -11.06 6.17 -10.66
CA LEU A 19 -10.34 6.51 -9.42
C LEU A 19 -8.83 6.31 -9.58
N LEU A 20 -8.42 5.17 -10.13
CA LEU A 20 -7.00 4.85 -10.29
C LEU A 20 -6.33 5.74 -11.34
N VAL A 21 -6.82 5.74 -12.58
CA VAL A 21 -6.23 6.47 -13.70
C VAL A 21 -6.47 7.97 -13.56
N GLY A 22 -7.67 8.38 -13.16
CA GLY A 22 -8.02 9.79 -12.98
C GLY A 22 -7.25 10.43 -11.83
N GLY A 23 -7.15 9.75 -10.68
CA GLY A 23 -6.34 10.21 -9.55
C GLY A 23 -4.87 10.36 -9.95
N LEU A 24 -4.30 9.35 -10.60
CA LEU A 24 -2.90 9.36 -11.02
C LEU A 24 -2.62 10.43 -12.08
N THR A 25 -3.53 10.60 -13.05
CA THR A 25 -3.43 11.67 -14.07
C THR A 25 -3.53 13.05 -13.45
N LEU A 26 -4.45 13.25 -12.49
CA LEU A 26 -4.62 14.52 -11.80
C LEU A 26 -3.34 14.92 -11.07
N PHE A 27 -2.76 14.02 -10.26
CA PHE A 27 -1.53 14.30 -9.53
C PHE A 27 -0.34 14.51 -10.48
N PHE A 28 -0.24 13.75 -11.56
CA PHE A 28 0.78 13.93 -12.59
C PHE A 28 0.70 15.33 -13.25
N LEU A 29 -0.51 15.79 -13.58
CA LEU A 29 -0.71 17.13 -14.15
C LEU A 29 -0.31 18.23 -13.15
N ILE A 30 -0.70 18.10 -11.88
CA ILE A 30 -0.34 19.06 -10.84
C ILE A 30 1.18 19.16 -10.69
N GLU A 31 1.88 18.01 -10.63
CA GLU A 31 3.33 17.94 -10.49
C GLU A 31 4.08 18.62 -11.65
N ASN A 32 3.58 18.46 -12.89
CA ASN A 32 4.21 19.03 -14.07
C ASN A 32 3.90 20.52 -14.28
N VAL A 33 2.72 20.99 -13.86
CA VAL A 33 2.30 22.40 -13.99
C VAL A 33 2.93 23.27 -12.90
N PHE A 34 3.08 22.73 -11.69
CA PHE A 34 3.66 23.45 -10.54
C PHE A 34 4.89 22.71 -9.98
N PRO A 35 6.01 22.67 -10.73
CA PRO A 35 7.22 22.00 -10.25
C PRO A 35 7.83 22.78 -9.08
N PHE A 36 7.91 22.15 -7.91
CA PHE A 36 8.41 22.77 -6.68
C PHE A 36 9.93 23.05 -6.72
N PHE A 37 10.68 22.31 -7.56
CA PHE A 37 12.12 22.49 -7.76
C PHE A 37 12.53 22.41 -9.24
N ARG A 38 13.32 23.38 -9.70
CA ARG A 38 13.95 23.37 -11.03
C ARG A 38 15.31 22.71 -10.93
N HIS A 39 15.52 21.64 -11.69
CA HIS A 39 16.74 20.85 -11.59
C HIS A 39 17.62 20.97 -12.85
N ASP A 40 18.88 21.38 -12.67
CA ASP A 40 19.94 21.43 -13.69
C ASP A 40 20.90 20.24 -13.58
N TYR A 41 20.45 19.04 -13.96
CA TYR A 41 21.31 17.85 -14.05
C TYR A 41 21.11 17.08 -15.36
N ASN A 42 22.05 16.17 -15.69
CA ASN A 42 21.97 15.30 -16.88
C ASN A 42 20.79 14.31 -16.76
N LYS A 43 19.67 14.69 -17.37
CA LYS A 43 18.36 14.02 -17.24
C LYS A 43 18.40 12.55 -17.66
N TRP A 44 19.18 12.18 -18.68
CA TRP A 44 19.18 10.82 -19.24
C TRP A 44 19.77 9.75 -18.31
N LYS A 45 20.92 10.05 -17.67
CA LYS A 45 21.55 9.12 -16.71
C LYS A 45 20.68 8.94 -15.46
N HIS A 46 20.04 10.01 -15.01
CA HIS A 46 19.12 9.98 -13.87
C HIS A 46 17.81 9.24 -14.21
N SER A 47 17.22 9.49 -15.38
CA SER A 47 16.02 8.79 -15.84
C SER A 47 16.22 7.28 -16.00
N GLY A 48 17.39 6.83 -16.45
CA GLY A 48 17.69 5.38 -16.52
C GLY A 48 17.75 4.72 -15.14
N MET A 49 18.39 5.38 -14.17
CA MET A 49 18.45 4.90 -12.77
C MET A 49 17.05 4.89 -12.13
N ASN A 50 16.27 5.95 -12.35
CA ASN A 50 14.90 6.03 -11.85
C ASN A 50 14.03 4.94 -12.48
N LEU A 51 14.14 4.70 -13.78
CA LEU A 51 13.39 3.63 -14.44
C LEU A 51 13.72 2.26 -13.84
N PHE A 52 14.99 1.98 -13.54
CA PHE A 52 15.38 0.75 -12.85
C PHE A 52 14.71 0.63 -11.48
N PHE A 53 14.82 1.66 -10.64
CA PHE A 53 14.17 1.64 -9.32
C PHE A 53 12.65 1.54 -9.44
N THR A 54 12.02 2.29 -10.34
CA THR A 54 10.59 2.20 -10.63
C THR A 54 10.19 0.80 -11.05
N LEU A 55 10.93 0.13 -11.94
CA LEU A 55 10.65 -1.24 -12.35
C LEU A 55 10.77 -2.21 -11.17
N THR A 56 11.78 -2.05 -10.32
CA THR A 56 11.91 -2.89 -9.10
C THR A 56 10.75 -2.65 -8.13
N THR A 57 10.33 -1.39 -7.93
CA THR A 57 9.17 -1.04 -7.11
C THR A 57 7.89 -1.63 -7.67
N VAL A 58 7.67 -1.54 -8.99
CA VAL A 58 6.54 -2.15 -9.69
C VAL A 58 6.55 -3.66 -9.46
N LEU A 59 7.67 -4.34 -9.73
CA LEU A 59 7.76 -5.79 -9.58
C LEU A 59 7.44 -6.22 -8.14
N VAL A 60 8.07 -5.61 -7.14
CA VAL A 60 7.85 -5.96 -5.73
C VAL A 60 6.41 -5.67 -5.31
N ASN A 61 5.86 -4.50 -5.64
CA ASN A 61 4.49 -4.14 -5.26
C ASN A 61 3.45 -5.03 -5.92
N PHE A 62 3.59 -5.35 -7.21
CA PHE A 62 2.67 -6.26 -7.89
C PHE A 62 2.77 -7.68 -7.31
N SER A 63 3.98 -8.20 -7.08
CA SER A 63 4.16 -9.50 -6.43
C SER A 63 3.51 -9.54 -5.04
N MET A 64 3.71 -8.51 -4.22
CA MET A 64 3.09 -8.42 -2.90
C MET A 64 1.57 -8.25 -2.98
N ALA A 65 1.05 -7.50 -3.96
CA ALA A 65 -0.38 -7.37 -4.18
C ALA A 65 -1.04 -8.71 -4.54
N PHE A 66 -0.43 -9.49 -5.44
CA PHE A 66 -0.93 -10.84 -5.77
C PHE A 66 -0.87 -11.78 -4.56
N LEU A 67 0.21 -11.74 -3.78
CA LEU A 67 0.32 -12.52 -2.55
C LEU A 67 -0.75 -12.12 -1.52
N LEU A 68 -1.04 -10.83 -1.39
CA LEU A 68 -2.06 -10.33 -0.50
C LEU A 68 -3.45 -10.81 -0.93
N VAL A 69 -3.81 -10.68 -2.21
CA VAL A 69 -5.08 -11.18 -2.75
C VAL A 69 -5.21 -12.69 -2.57
N ALA A 70 -4.18 -13.46 -2.93
CA ALA A 70 -4.18 -14.91 -2.77
C ALA A 70 -4.35 -15.32 -1.30
N SER A 71 -3.66 -14.61 -0.40
CA SER A 71 -3.76 -14.84 1.04
C SER A 71 -5.16 -14.49 1.56
N THR A 72 -5.74 -13.37 1.14
CA THR A 72 -7.11 -12.98 1.52
C THR A 72 -8.13 -14.04 1.07
N LEU A 73 -8.05 -14.50 -0.18
CA LEU A 73 -8.95 -15.55 -0.68
C LEU A 73 -8.80 -16.84 0.14
N TRP A 74 -7.57 -17.31 0.35
CA TRP A 74 -7.32 -18.53 1.13
C TRP A 74 -7.83 -18.41 2.58
N VAL A 75 -7.57 -17.28 3.23
CA VAL A 75 -7.99 -17.01 4.61
C VAL A 75 -9.51 -16.96 4.72
N THR A 76 -10.21 -16.38 3.75
CA THR A 76 -11.68 -16.34 3.70
C THR A 76 -12.28 -17.71 3.39
N ASP A 77 -11.78 -18.42 2.36
CA ASP A 77 -12.30 -19.73 1.94
C ASP A 77 -12.14 -20.82 3.01
N ASN A 78 -11.11 -20.70 3.86
CA ASN A 78 -10.84 -21.65 4.95
C ASN A 78 -11.33 -21.14 6.32
N GLU A 79 -12.07 -20.03 6.36
CA GLU A 79 -12.54 -19.39 7.59
C GLU A 79 -11.43 -19.20 8.65
N PHE A 80 -10.21 -18.91 8.19
CA PHE A 80 -9.02 -18.83 9.03
C PHE A 80 -8.80 -17.40 9.56
N GLY A 81 -8.22 -17.26 10.74
CA GLY A 81 -7.75 -15.96 11.26
C GLY A 81 -8.76 -15.21 12.14
N LEU A 82 -8.24 -14.26 12.91
CA LEU A 82 -8.96 -13.60 14.00
C LEU A 82 -10.27 -12.96 13.55
N ILE A 83 -10.29 -12.29 12.40
CA ILE A 83 -11.51 -11.62 11.91
C ILE A 83 -12.59 -12.64 11.51
N ASN A 84 -12.23 -13.76 10.88
CA ASN A 84 -13.20 -14.81 10.50
C ASN A 84 -13.71 -15.58 11.73
N TRP A 85 -12.88 -15.74 12.77
CA TRP A 85 -13.29 -16.40 14.02
C TRP A 85 -14.17 -15.51 14.91
N LEU A 86 -14.11 -14.19 14.73
CA LEU A 86 -14.93 -13.24 15.47
C LEU A 86 -16.31 -13.12 14.82
N ASN A 87 -17.34 -13.69 15.46
CA ASN A 87 -18.73 -13.47 15.06
C ASN A 87 -19.25 -12.11 15.54
N VAL A 88 -18.73 -11.03 14.98
CA VAL A 88 -19.05 -9.63 15.31
C VAL A 88 -19.54 -8.87 14.07
N PRO A 89 -20.36 -7.82 14.22
CA PRO A 89 -20.86 -7.04 13.08
C PRO A 89 -19.72 -6.38 12.28
N ILE A 90 -19.95 -6.12 10.99
CA ILE A 90 -18.93 -5.62 10.05
C ILE A 90 -18.17 -4.38 10.54
N TRP A 91 -18.84 -3.43 11.21
CA TRP A 91 -18.19 -2.23 11.72
C TRP A 91 -17.14 -2.57 12.79
N ALA A 92 -17.40 -3.59 13.61
CA ALA A 92 -16.45 -4.06 14.62
C ALA A 92 -15.29 -4.80 13.96
N GLN A 93 -15.56 -5.61 12.93
CA GLN A 93 -14.50 -6.26 12.14
C GLN A 93 -13.55 -5.22 11.51
N VAL A 94 -14.08 -4.12 10.97
CA VAL A 94 -13.27 -3.02 10.41
C VAL A 94 -12.39 -2.38 11.48
N ILE A 95 -12.94 -2.07 12.65
CA ILE A 95 -12.16 -1.47 13.76
C ILE A 95 -11.06 -2.43 14.24
N PHE A 96 -11.41 -3.70 14.51
CA PHE A 96 -10.43 -4.70 14.94
C PHE A 96 -9.38 -4.97 13.87
N GLY A 97 -9.78 -5.04 12.60
CA GLY A 97 -8.87 -5.19 11.47
C GLY A 97 -7.88 -4.03 11.40
N LEU A 98 -8.37 -2.79 11.52
CA LEU A 98 -7.53 -1.59 11.54
C LEU A 98 -6.53 -1.62 12.71
N MET A 99 -6.98 -1.96 13.92
CA MET A 99 -6.12 -2.04 15.09
C MET A 99 -5.05 -3.14 14.96
N LEU A 100 -5.41 -4.31 14.42
CA LEU A 100 -4.45 -5.39 14.16
C LEU A 100 -3.45 -5.02 13.07
N MET A 101 -3.89 -4.35 12.01
CA MET A 101 -3.02 -3.85 10.95
C MET A 101 -2.02 -2.82 11.48
N ASP A 102 -2.47 -1.89 12.33
CA ASP A 102 -1.58 -0.91 12.98
C ASP A 102 -0.59 -1.61 13.90
N LEU A 103 -1.09 -2.47 14.80
CA LEU A 103 -0.25 -3.16 15.77
C LEU A 103 0.81 -4.04 15.11
N LEU A 104 0.45 -4.85 14.12
CA LEU A 104 1.35 -5.83 13.50
C LEU A 104 2.13 -5.24 12.32
N GLY A 105 1.45 -4.48 11.46
CA GLY A 105 2.00 -3.95 10.22
C GLY A 105 2.82 -2.69 10.40
N ALA A 106 2.48 -1.84 11.38
CA ALA A 106 3.19 -0.60 11.64
C ALA A 106 4.02 -0.70 12.94
N TYR A 107 3.35 -0.75 14.10
CA TYR A 107 4.01 -0.64 15.40
C TYR A 107 5.03 -1.75 15.65
N LEU A 108 4.63 -3.01 15.52
CA LEU A 108 5.51 -4.15 15.78
C LEU A 108 6.66 -4.19 14.78
N ALA A 109 6.39 -3.99 13.49
CA ALA A 109 7.42 -3.95 12.46
C ALA A 109 8.46 -2.86 12.76
N HIS A 110 8.01 -1.66 13.12
CA HIS A 110 8.86 -0.53 13.50
C HIS A 110 9.67 -0.83 14.78
N TRP A 111 9.01 -1.37 15.81
CA TRP A 111 9.68 -1.76 17.04
C TRP A 111 10.76 -2.83 16.78
N VAL A 112 10.47 -3.85 15.97
CA VAL A 112 11.47 -4.87 15.58
C VAL A 112 12.62 -4.22 14.80
N GLN A 113 12.33 -3.28 13.89
CA GLN A 113 13.38 -2.54 13.16
C GLN A 113 14.32 -1.78 14.09
N HIS A 114 13.82 -1.20 15.18
CA HIS A 114 14.65 -0.54 16.20
C HIS A 114 15.45 -1.52 17.08
N ASN A 115 14.93 -2.72 17.33
CA ASN A 115 15.54 -3.67 18.26
C ASN A 115 16.51 -4.66 17.59
N VAL A 116 16.33 -4.95 16.30
CA VAL A 116 17.15 -5.91 15.55
C VAL A 116 18.27 -5.19 14.81
N LYS A 117 19.52 -5.45 15.21
CA LYS A 117 20.72 -4.73 14.73
C LYS A 117 20.84 -4.57 13.21
N TRP A 118 20.51 -5.59 12.43
CA TRP A 118 20.63 -5.50 10.97
C TRP A 118 19.47 -4.73 10.35
N MET A 119 18.25 -4.86 10.89
CA MET A 119 17.06 -4.11 10.46
C MET A 119 17.23 -2.63 10.77
N TRP A 120 17.82 -2.32 11.93
CA TRP A 120 18.16 -0.96 12.33
C TRP A 120 19.07 -0.26 11.31
N LYS A 121 20.03 -0.97 10.70
CA LYS A 121 20.90 -0.39 9.66
C LYS A 121 20.14 0.08 8.43
N PHE A 122 19.03 -0.57 8.09
CA PHE A 122 18.16 -0.13 7.00
C PHE A 122 17.23 0.99 7.47
N HIS A 123 16.68 0.85 8.67
CA HIS A 123 15.70 1.78 9.21
C HIS A 123 16.27 3.14 9.59
N ILE A 124 17.54 3.20 10.02
CA ILE A 124 18.20 4.45 10.40
C ILE A 124 18.24 5.45 9.24
N VAL A 125 18.26 5.00 7.98
CA VAL A 125 18.24 5.88 6.79
C VAL A 125 17.06 6.85 6.87
N HIS A 126 15.87 6.34 7.21
CA HIS A 126 14.65 7.12 7.39
C HIS A 126 14.75 8.13 8.56
N HIS A 127 15.53 7.83 9.59
CA HIS A 127 15.77 8.73 10.73
C HIS A 127 16.92 9.72 10.53
N THR A 128 17.72 9.54 9.47
CA THR A 128 18.85 10.41 9.13
C THR A 128 18.58 11.37 7.97
N ASP A 129 17.38 11.32 7.38
CA ASP A 129 16.88 12.35 6.46
C ASP A 129 16.54 13.67 7.18
#